data_AF-A0A3M1RHH5-F1
#
_entry.id   AF-A0A3M1RHH5-F1
#
_cell.length_a   1.000
_cell.length_b   1.000
_cell.length_c   1.000
_cell.angle_alpha   90.00
_cell.angle_beta   90.00
_cell.angle_gamma   90.00
#
_symmetry.space_group_name_H-M   'P 1'
#
loop_
_entity.id
_entity.type
_entity.pdbx_description
1 polymer ?
#
loop_
_entity_poly.entity_id
_entity_poly.type
_entity_poly.pdbx_seq_one_letter_code
_entity_poly.pdbx_strand_id
1 'polypeptide(L)'
;MTTGGTELLVVLAIAVILFGPKKLPELARTLGQAVGEYHRAQREFEAEVRKTSTAIDREISSVTAAEPRMAAPKAQAPGPVEAPQKPSSPPAASREVREIARNLGIDTANKTDSQLLREISLKTKSGGGAKEPAAGVKHKV
;
A
#
# COMPACT_ATOMS: atom_id res chain seq x y z
N MET A 1 -9.50 30.36 15.04
CA MET A 1 -8.98 29.11 14.47
C MET A 1 -9.09 29.20 12.95
N THR A 2 -8.03 29.67 12.28
CA THR A 2 -7.98 29.83 10.81
C THR A 2 -6.60 29.47 10.22
N THR A 3 -5.72 28.87 11.03
CA THR A 3 -4.27 28.63 10.81
C THR A 3 -3.92 27.61 9.70
N GLY A 4 -4.83 27.35 8.77
CA GLY A 4 -4.57 26.52 7.60
C GLY A 4 -4.93 27.24 6.31
N GLY A 5 -6.12 27.85 6.27
CA GLY A 5 -6.57 28.65 5.13
C GLY A 5 -5.73 29.92 4.96
N THR A 6 -5.37 30.58 6.06
CA THR A 6 -4.58 31.82 6.01
C THR A 6 -3.15 31.55 5.55
N GLU A 7 -2.44 30.57 6.11
CA GLU A 7 -1.10 30.18 5.65
C GLU A 7 -1.08 29.83 4.15
N LEU A 8 -2.07 29.06 3.68
CA LEU A 8 -2.14 28.65 2.27
C LEU A 8 -2.37 29.85 1.34
N LEU A 9 -3.17 30.83 1.77
CA LEU A 9 -3.36 32.10 1.05
C LEU A 9 -2.07 32.91 0.96
N VAL A 10 -1.26 32.95 2.03
CA VAL A 10 0.03 33.67 2.03
C VAL A 10 1.01 33.02 1.05
N VAL A 11 1.13 31.69 1.06
CA VAL A 11 1.99 30.96 0.12
C VAL A 11 1.51 31.15 -1.32
N LEU A 12 0.20 31.11 -1.57
CA LEU A 12 -0.38 31.37 -2.89
C LEU A 12 -0.09 32.81 -3.36
N ALA A 13 -0.20 33.80 -2.48
CA ALA A 13 0.11 35.19 -2.80
C ALA A 13 1.58 35.36 -3.22
N ILE A 14 2.50 34.72 -2.49
CA ILE A 14 3.94 34.72 -2.85
C ILE A 14 4.14 34.06 -4.22
N ALA A 15 3.50 32.91 -4.47
CA ALA A 15 3.57 32.25 -5.78
C ALA A 15 3.03 33.12 -6.92
N VAL A 16 1.92 33.83 -6.70
CA VAL A 16 1.34 34.79 -7.67
C VAL A 16 2.30 35.94 -7.95
N ILE A 17 3.03 36.44 -6.95
CA ILE A 17 4.01 37.52 -7.15
C ILE A 17 5.21 37.03 -7.96
N LEU A 18 5.69 35.82 -7.70
CA LEU A 18 6.84 35.23 -8.39
C LEU A 18 6.53 34.85 -9.85
N PHE A 19 5.39 34.18 -10.08
CA PHE A 19 5.03 33.64 -11.40
C PHE A 19 4.06 34.55 -12.18
N GLY A 20 3.30 35.40 -11.49
CA GLY A 20 2.28 36.26 -12.05
C GLY A 20 0.87 35.63 -12.02
N PRO A 21 -0.20 36.43 -11.86
CA PRO A 21 -1.58 35.95 -11.75
C PRO A 21 -2.11 35.31 -13.04
N LYS A 22 -1.45 35.56 -14.19
CA LYS A 22 -1.79 34.94 -15.47
C LYS A 22 -1.17 33.55 -15.64
N LYS A 23 -0.02 33.27 -15.01
CA LYS A 23 0.73 32.01 -15.21
C LYS A 23 0.20 30.85 -14.39
N LEU A 24 -0.25 31.08 -13.16
CA LEU A 24 -0.89 30.02 -12.36
C LEU A 24 -2.11 29.38 -13.05
N PRO A 25 -3.10 30.12 -13.57
CA PRO A 25 -4.24 29.50 -14.26
C PRO A 25 -3.84 28.87 -15.59
N GLU A 26 -2.84 29.42 -16.29
CA GLU A 26 -2.30 28.83 -17.52
C GLU A 26 -1.68 27.44 -17.24
N LEU A 27 -0.82 27.33 -16.22
CA LEU A 27 -0.22 26.07 -15.77
C LEU A 27 -1.25 25.08 -15.22
N ALA A 28 -2.23 25.56 -14.46
CA ALA A 28 -3.30 24.70 -13.95
C ALA A 28 -4.15 24.09 -15.08
N ARG A 29 -4.40 24.85 -16.16
CA ARG A 29 -5.13 24.33 -17.33
C ARG A 29 -4.32 23.27 -18.06
N THR A 30 -3.04 23.50 -18.34
CA THR A 30 -2.20 22.52 -19.05
C THR A 30 -1.97 21.26 -18.22
N LEU A 31 -1.68 21.40 -16.93
CA LEU A 31 -1.55 20.27 -16.00
C LEU A 31 -2.87 19.52 -15.86
N GLY A 32 -4.00 20.24 -15.74
CA GLY A 32 -5.33 19.64 -15.64
C GLY A 32 -5.70 18.84 -16.89
N GLN A 33 -5.37 19.34 -18.08
CA GLN A 33 -5.53 18.61 -19.32
C GLN A 33 -4.64 17.36 -19.36
N ALA A 34 -3.35 17.49 -19.00
CA ALA A 34 -2.42 16.35 -18.97
C ALA A 34 -2.88 15.25 -17.99
N VAL A 35 -3.33 15.63 -16.80
CA VAL A 35 -3.87 14.70 -15.80
C VAL A 35 -5.18 14.06 -16.29
N GLY A 36 -6.05 14.82 -16.95
CA GLY A 36 -7.29 14.32 -17.55
C GLY A 36 -7.03 13.26 -18.62
N GLU A 37 -6.15 13.55 -19.57
CA GLU A 37 -5.75 12.61 -20.62
C GLU A 37 -5.01 11.39 -20.04
N TYR A 38 -4.15 11.58 -19.04
CA TYR A 38 -3.51 10.48 -18.33
C TYR A 38 -4.51 9.52 -17.71
N HIS A 39 -5.50 10.04 -16.96
CA HIS A 39 -6.55 9.20 -16.38
C HIS A 39 -7.41 8.50 -17.43
N ARG A 40 -7.64 9.13 -18.59
CA ARG A 40 -8.35 8.51 -19.70
C ARG A 40 -7.56 7.35 -20.30
N ALA A 41 -6.29 7.57 -20.63
CA ALA A 41 -5.39 6.54 -21.14
C ALA A 41 -5.24 5.39 -20.13
N GLN A 42 -5.16 5.70 -18.83
CA GLN A 42 -5.11 4.71 -17.76
C GLN A 42 -6.35 3.80 -17.75
N ARG A 43 -7.56 4.37 -17.89
CA ARG A 43 -8.81 3.60 -17.94
C ARG A 43 -8.91 2.75 -19.20
N GLU A 44 -8.51 3.29 -20.35
CA GLU A 44 -8.49 2.55 -21.61
C GLU A 44 -7.50 1.37 -21.55
N PHE A 45 -6.32 1.58 -20.95
CA PHE A 45 -5.35 0.52 -20.72
C PHE A 45 -5.88 -0.57 -19.78
N GLU A 46 -6.49 -0.20 -18.65
CA GLU A 46 -7.10 -1.17 -17.73
C GLU A 46 -8.21 -1.99 -18.40
N ALA A 47 -9.05 -1.34 -19.22
CA ALA A 47 -10.09 -2.01 -19.99
C ALA A 47 -9.50 -3.01 -21.01
N GLU A 48 -8.43 -2.64 -21.72
CA GLU A 48 -7.79 -3.50 -22.71
C GLU A 48 -7.07 -4.69 -22.06
N VAL A 49 -6.40 -4.48 -20.93
CA VAL A 49 -5.77 -5.55 -20.15
C VAL A 49 -6.82 -6.55 -19.65
N ARG A 50 -7.95 -6.05 -19.13
CA ARG A 50 -9.05 -6.90 -18.66
C ARG A 50 -9.70 -7.69 -19.80
N LYS A 51 -9.88 -7.05 -20.96
CA LYS A 51 -10.42 -7.68 -22.17
C LYS A 51 -9.49 -8.76 -22.72
N THR A 52 -8.18 -8.49 -22.75
CA THR A 52 -7.16 -9.44 -23.19
C THR A 52 -7.10 -10.65 -22.26
N SER A 53 -7.11 -10.42 -20.95
CA SER A 53 -7.10 -11.52 -19.96
C SER A 53 -8.33 -12.42 -20.10
N THR A 54 -9.52 -11.83 -20.23
CA THR A 54 -10.76 -12.60 -20.43
C THR A 54 -10.82 -13.31 -21.78
N ALA A 55 -10.21 -12.77 -22.83
CA ALA A 55 -10.10 -13.44 -24.13
C ALA A 55 -9.15 -14.64 -24.08
N ILE A 56 -8.00 -14.51 -23.41
CA ILE A 56 -7.03 -15.59 -23.22
C ILE A 56 -7.64 -16.74 -22.42
N ASP A 57 -8.34 -16.44 -21.31
CA ASP A 57 -9.02 -17.45 -20.48
C ASP A 57 -10.07 -18.24 -21.27
N ARG A 58 -10.74 -17.58 -22.22
CA ARG A 58 -11.77 -18.18 -23.08
C ARG A 58 -11.16 -19.08 -24.16
N GLU A 59 -10.02 -18.71 -24.74
CA GLU A 59 -9.32 -19.55 -25.72
C GLU A 59 -8.71 -20.81 -25.07
N ILE A 60 -8.07 -20.70 -23.90
CA ILE A 60 -7.50 -21.85 -23.19
C ILE A 60 -8.60 -22.88 -22.82
N SER A 61 -9.77 -22.38 -22.42
CA SER A 61 -10.94 -23.22 -22.13
C SER A 61 -11.51 -23.91 -23.38
N SER A 62 -11.33 -23.33 -24.57
CA SER A 62 -11.80 -23.90 -25.84
C SER A 62 -10.86 -24.98 -26.41
N VAL A 63 -9.56 -24.91 -26.10
CA VAL A 63 -8.55 -25.90 -26.54
C VAL A 63 -8.55 -27.17 -25.66
N THR A 64 -9.02 -27.06 -24.41
CA THR A 64 -9.07 -28.19 -23.44
C THR A 64 -10.33 -29.06 -23.57
N ALA A 65 -11.32 -28.69 -24.40
CA ALA A 65 -12.65 -29.32 -24.43
C ALA A 65 -12.78 -30.61 -25.27
N ALA A 66 -11.68 -31.26 -25.70
CA ALA A 66 -11.73 -32.36 -26.67
C ALA A 66 -11.53 -33.80 -26.13
N GLU A 67 -11.51 -34.07 -24.82
CA GLU A 67 -11.60 -35.46 -24.32
C GLU A 67 -12.57 -35.62 -23.14
N PRO A 68 -13.63 -36.44 -23.28
CA PRO A 68 -14.53 -36.79 -22.19
C PRO A 68 -14.06 -38.09 -21.52
N ARG A 69 -13.63 -38.03 -20.26
CA ARG A 69 -13.77 -39.19 -19.38
C ARG A 69 -13.98 -38.79 -17.93
N MET A 70 -15.11 -39.30 -17.42
CA MET A 70 -15.65 -39.22 -16.07
C MET A 70 -14.60 -39.42 -14.97
N ALA A 71 -14.63 -38.54 -13.96
CA ALA A 71 -14.73 -38.92 -12.54
C ALA A 71 -15.01 -37.67 -11.68
N ALA A 72 -16.27 -37.50 -11.27
CA ALA A 72 -16.61 -36.63 -10.14
C ALA A 72 -16.33 -37.39 -8.83
N PRO A 73 -15.78 -36.70 -7.82
CA PRO A 73 -16.49 -36.65 -6.55
C PRO A 73 -16.73 -35.20 -6.13
N LYS A 74 -17.98 -34.92 -5.78
CA LYS A 74 -18.39 -33.73 -5.02
C LYS A 74 -17.63 -33.69 -3.69
N ALA A 75 -16.98 -32.57 -3.38
CA ALA A 75 -17.09 -31.84 -2.10
C ALA A 75 -15.91 -30.86 -1.95
N GLN A 76 -16.11 -29.57 -2.22
CA GLN A 76 -16.22 -28.52 -1.19
C GLN A 76 -16.34 -27.16 -1.89
N ALA A 77 -17.35 -26.39 -1.50
CA ALA A 77 -17.63 -25.07 -2.06
C ALA A 77 -16.53 -24.06 -1.67
N PRO A 78 -15.91 -23.34 -2.62
CA PRO A 78 -15.23 -22.09 -2.30
C PRO A 78 -16.31 -21.04 -2.04
N GLY A 79 -16.44 -20.67 -0.77
CA GLY A 79 -17.18 -19.50 -0.33
C GLY A 79 -16.55 -18.17 -0.79
N PRO A 80 -17.21 -17.04 -0.50
CA PRO A 80 -17.46 -15.98 -1.48
C PRO A 80 -16.33 -14.94 -1.65
N VAL A 81 -16.19 -14.47 -2.90
CA VAL A 81 -15.70 -13.16 -3.35
C VAL A 81 -14.83 -12.34 -2.37
N GLU A 82 -13.54 -12.22 -2.66
CA GLU A 82 -12.75 -11.07 -2.23
C GLU A 82 -12.15 -10.36 -3.44
N ALA A 83 -12.53 -9.09 -3.58
CA ALA A 83 -12.17 -8.19 -4.66
C ALA A 83 -10.65 -7.88 -4.67
N PRO A 84 -10.08 -7.38 -5.79
CA PRO A 84 -8.65 -7.17 -5.96
C PRO A 84 -8.04 -6.26 -4.87
N GLN A 85 -7.23 -6.84 -3.99
CA GLN A 85 -6.44 -6.05 -3.04
C GLN A 85 -5.19 -5.49 -3.76
N LYS A 86 -5.30 -4.22 -4.16
CA LYS A 86 -4.28 -3.16 -4.12
C LYS A 86 -2.85 -3.64 -3.76
N PRO A 87 -1.86 -3.56 -4.68
CA PRO A 87 -0.46 -3.71 -4.30
C PRO A 87 -0.02 -2.47 -3.53
N SER A 88 -0.15 -2.49 -2.21
CA SER A 88 0.39 -1.45 -1.34
C SER A 88 0.95 -2.03 -0.06
N SER A 89 2.25 -2.39 -0.09
CA SER A 89 3.21 -2.05 0.95
C SER A 89 4.64 -2.27 0.42
N PRO A 90 5.58 -1.31 0.65
CA PRO A 90 6.98 -1.47 0.25
C PRO A 90 7.60 -2.70 0.92
N PRO A 91 8.53 -3.40 0.25
CA PRO A 91 9.24 -4.55 0.80
C PRO A 91 10.14 -4.24 2.01
N ALA A 92 10.13 -3.02 2.57
CA ALA A 92 10.96 -2.61 3.69
C ALA A 92 10.34 -2.91 5.06
N ALA A 93 9.05 -2.59 5.27
CA ALA A 93 8.41 -2.74 6.59
C ALA A 93 8.23 -4.21 7.01
N SER A 94 7.90 -5.10 6.06
CA SER A 94 7.80 -6.54 6.31
C SER A 94 9.15 -7.20 6.55
N ARG A 95 10.23 -6.67 5.98
CA ARG A 95 11.60 -7.14 6.25
C ARG A 95 12.05 -6.80 7.67
N GLU A 96 11.78 -5.58 8.12
CA GLU A 96 12.15 -5.10 9.46
C GLU A 96 11.48 -5.92 10.56
N VAL A 97 10.17 -6.20 10.43
CA VAL A 97 9.43 -7.04 11.40
C VAL A 97 10.00 -8.45 11.47
N ARG A 98 10.38 -9.04 10.33
CA ARG A 98 10.99 -10.39 10.26
C ARG A 98 12.40 -10.43 10.81
N GLU A 99 13.15 -9.34 10.68
CA GLU A 99 14.49 -9.21 11.23
C GLU A 99 14.46 -9.10 12.76
N ILE A 100 13.57 -8.25 13.30
CA ILE A 100 13.33 -8.13 14.74
C ILE A 100 12.88 -9.48 15.32
N ALA A 101 11.96 -10.18 14.64
CA ALA A 101 11.50 -11.50 15.05
C ALA A 101 12.64 -12.53 15.11
N ARG A 102 13.50 -12.59 14.07
CA ARG A 102 14.65 -13.51 14.04
C ARG A 102 15.63 -13.22 15.17
N ASN A 103 15.92 -11.94 15.44
CA ASN A 103 16.82 -11.56 16.54
C ASN A 103 16.25 -11.90 17.92
N LEU A 104 14.93 -12.01 18.06
CA LEU A 104 14.23 -12.44 19.28
C LEU A 104 14.00 -13.96 19.35
N GLY A 105 14.57 -14.73 18.43
CA GLY A 105 14.45 -16.19 18.33
C GLY A 105 13.03 -16.65 17.99
N ILE A 106 12.28 -15.85 17.23
CA ILE A 106 10.93 -16.19 16.75
C ILE A 106 11.04 -16.81 15.35
N ASP A 107 10.39 -17.96 15.14
CA ASP A 107 10.29 -18.60 13.82
C ASP A 107 9.42 -17.77 12.88
N THR A 108 10.03 -17.28 11.80
CA THR A 108 9.38 -16.43 10.79
C THR A 108 8.86 -17.19 9.57
N ALA A 109 9.12 -18.50 9.46
CA ALA A 109 8.82 -19.27 8.25
C ALA A 109 7.32 -19.59 8.13
N ASN A 110 6.65 -19.81 9.27
CA ASN A 110 5.25 -20.22 9.31
C ASN A 110 4.32 -19.16 9.92
N LYS A 111 4.81 -17.93 10.16
CA LYS A 111 4.06 -16.86 10.84
C LYS A 111 3.84 -15.64 9.94
N THR A 112 2.66 -15.04 10.05
CA THR A 112 2.34 -13.79 9.36
C THR A 112 2.94 -12.59 10.10
N ASP A 113 3.13 -11.47 9.39
CA ASP A 113 3.74 -10.26 9.98
C ASP A 113 2.94 -9.74 11.19
N SER A 114 1.62 -9.88 11.18
CA SER A 114 0.74 -9.55 12.32
C SER A 114 0.90 -10.48 13.51
N GLN A 115 1.15 -11.77 13.28
CA GLN A 115 1.44 -12.74 14.34
C GLN A 115 2.81 -12.51 14.95
N LEU A 116 3.81 -12.19 14.11
CA LEU A 116 5.15 -11.82 14.55
C LEU A 116 5.10 -10.58 15.45
N LEU A 117 4.37 -9.53 15.06
CA LEU A 117 4.22 -8.31 15.88
C LEU A 117 3.59 -8.57 17.25
N ARG A 118 2.57 -9.43 17.32
CA ARG A 118 1.94 -9.81 18.59
C ARG A 118 2.93 -10.53 19.50
N GLU A 119 3.73 -11.43 18.94
CA GLU A 119 4.68 -12.25 19.69
C GLU A 119 5.93 -11.46 20.13
N ILE A 120 6.42 -10.56 19.26
CA ILE A 120 7.45 -9.57 19.59
C ILE A 120 6.98 -8.75 20.80
N SER A 121 5.77 -8.18 20.72
CA SER A 121 5.20 -7.37 21.81
C SER A 121 5.05 -8.15 23.12
N LEU A 122 4.62 -9.41 23.07
CA LEU A 122 4.51 -10.28 24.24
C LEU A 122 5.87 -10.60 24.86
N LYS A 123 6.89 -10.91 24.05
CA LYS A 123 8.26 -11.15 24.53
C LYS A 123 8.93 -9.89 25.07
N THR A 124 8.68 -8.72 24.46
CA THR A 124 9.19 -7.44 24.96
C THR A 124 8.47 -6.98 26.22
N LYS A 125 7.17 -7.27 26.37
CA LYS A 125 6.37 -6.85 27.54
C LYS A 125 6.54 -7.80 28.74
N SER A 126 6.86 -9.07 28.49
CA SER A 126 7.17 -10.04 29.55
C SER A 126 8.63 -9.93 30.04
N GLY A 127 9.52 -9.28 29.28
CA GLY A 127 10.96 -9.19 29.57
C GLY A 127 11.48 -7.90 30.19
N GLY A 128 10.63 -6.95 30.61
CA GLY A 128 11.14 -5.69 31.15
C GLY A 128 10.09 -4.77 31.74
N GLY A 129 9.74 -5.00 33.02
CA GLY A 129 9.18 -3.96 33.87
C GLY A 129 10.26 -3.00 34.36
N ALA A 130 9.97 -1.70 34.26
CA ALA A 130 10.48 -0.59 35.08
C ALA A 130 11.99 -0.46 35.33
N LYS A 131 12.58 0.59 34.75
CA LYS A 131 13.28 1.59 35.56
C LYS A 131 13.11 2.99 34.97
N GLU A 132 12.27 3.76 35.65
CA GLU A 132 12.50 5.20 35.81
C GLU A 132 13.93 5.41 36.37
N PRO A 133 14.61 6.48 35.98
CA PRO A 133 14.98 7.43 37.04
C PRO A 133 14.84 8.90 36.61
N ALA A 134 14.20 9.64 37.50
CA ALA A 134 14.34 11.06 37.67
C ALA A 134 15.79 11.52 37.89
N ALA A 135 16.03 12.79 37.55
CA ALA A 135 16.93 13.74 38.21
C ALA A 135 18.44 13.43 38.39
N GLY A 136 19.26 14.19 37.65
CA GLY A 136 20.35 15.01 38.21
C GLY A 136 21.72 14.37 38.48
N VAL A 137 22.77 15.03 37.98
CA VAL A 137 24.06 15.42 38.64
C VAL A 137 25.27 15.34 37.70
N LYS A 138 25.70 16.55 37.29
CA LYS A 138 27.06 17.12 37.13
C LYS A 138 28.31 16.21 37.08
N HIS A 139 29.17 16.44 36.06
CA HIS A 139 30.63 16.65 36.15
C HIS A 139 31.13 17.12 34.77
N LYS A 140 31.58 18.36 34.56
CA LYS A 140 32.92 18.92 34.81
C LYS A 140 34.07 18.01 34.35
N VAL A 141 34.65 18.36 33.21
CA VAL A 141 36.10 18.53 32.95
C VAL A 141 36.28 19.65 31.95
#